data_AF-A0A918ZKQ7-F1
#
_entry.id   AF-A0A918ZKQ7-F1
#
_cell.length_a   1.000
_cell.length_b   1.000
_cell.length_c   1.000
_cell.angle_alpha   90.00
_cell.angle_beta   90.00
_cell.angle_gamma   90.00
#
_symmetry.space_group_name_H-M   'P 1'
#
loop_
_entity.id
_entity.type
_entity.pdbx_description
1 polymer ?
#
loop_
_entity_poly.entity_id
_entity_poly.type
_entity_poly.pdbx_seq_one_letter_code
_entity_poly.pdbx_strand_id
1 'polypeptide(L)' 'MAREMDHDAAERIAEAAERDPESPTAVSGFDERAAAAADRNADDAYDDEDP' A
#
# COMPACT_ATOMS: atom_id res chain seq x y z
N MET A 1 -11.74 -10.01 -3.93
CA MET A 1 -11.62 -9.17 -2.72
C MET A 1 -10.14 -8.94 -2.30
N ALA A 2 -9.21 -8.77 -3.24
CA ALA A 2 -7.79 -8.57 -2.91
C ALA A 2 -7.35 -7.08 -2.93
N ARG A 3 -8.06 -6.24 -3.71
CA ARG A 3 -7.77 -4.82 -3.92
C ARG A 3 -7.86 -3.95 -2.65
N GLU A 4 -8.95 -4.08 -1.89
CA GLU A 4 -9.16 -3.30 -0.66
C GLU A 4 -8.18 -3.68 0.45
N MET A 5 -7.80 -4.97 0.54
CA MET A 5 -6.88 -5.42 1.60
C MET A 5 -5.47 -4.81 1.46
N ASP A 6 -4.98 -4.63 0.24
CA ASP A 6 -3.67 -4.01 0.00
C ASP A 6 -3.68 -2.50 0.26
N HIS A 7 -4.78 -1.81 -0.08
CA HIS A 7 -4.95 -0.40 0.26
C HIS A 7 -5.06 -0.16 1.77
N ASP A 8 -5.84 -0.98 2.48
CA ASP A 8 -5.93 -0.95 3.94
C ASP A 8 -4.57 -1.20 4.61
N ALA A 9 -3.75 -2.08 4.03
CA ALA A 9 -2.41 -2.33 4.53
C ALA A 9 -1.49 -1.13 4.30
N ALA A 10 -1.54 -0.51 3.11
CA ALA A 10 -0.79 0.69 2.80
C ALA A 10 -1.18 1.87 3.71
N GLU A 11 -2.47 2.07 3.99
CA GLU A 11 -2.94 3.10 4.92
C GLU A 11 -2.42 2.88 6.34
N ARG A 12 -2.42 1.64 6.85
CA ARG A 12 -1.85 1.34 8.18
C ARG A 12 -0.36 1.62 8.25
N ILE A 13 0.37 1.40 7.15
CA ILE A 13 1.80 1.69 7.07
C ILE A 13 2.03 3.21 7.07
N ALA A 14 1.23 3.97 6.32
CA ALA A 14 1.27 5.43 6.32
C ALA A 14 0.94 6.01 7.70
N GLU A 15 -0.13 5.53 8.35
CA GLU A 15 -0.50 5.93 9.71
C GLU A 15 0.64 5.67 10.71
N ALA A 16 1.34 4.54 10.59
CA ALA A 16 2.48 4.23 11.44
C ALA A 16 3.68 5.17 11.21
N ALA A 17 3.92 5.57 9.95
CA ALA A 17 4.97 6.52 9.60
C ALA A 17 4.65 7.94 10.10
N GLU A 18 3.39 8.37 10.02
CA GLU A 18 2.94 9.66 10.55
C GLU A 18 3.01 9.72 12.08
N ARG A 19 2.67 8.60 12.74
CA ARG A 19 2.72 8.50 14.20
C ARG A 19 4.14 8.55 14.76
N ASP A 20 5.12 8.01 14.03
CA ASP A 20 6.53 8.03 14.40
C ASP A 20 7.42 8.41 13.19
N PRO A 21 7.66 9.71 12.97
CA PRO A 21 8.42 10.20 11.81
C PRO A 21 9.92 9.84 11.88
N GLU A 22 10.44 9.40 13.03
CA GLU A 22 11.83 8.92 13.17
C GLU A 22 11.94 7.41 12.96
N SER A 23 10.82 6.71 12.80
CA SER A 23 10.81 5.27 12.55
C SER A 23 11.51 4.92 11.22
N PRO A 24 12.10 3.71 11.11
CA PRO A 24 12.69 3.25 9.86
C PRO A 24 11.71 3.28 8.67
N THR A 25 10.42 3.08 8.93
CA THR A 25 9.36 3.13 7.91
C THR A 25 9.24 4.52 7.30
N ALA A 26 9.13 5.55 8.14
CA ALA A 26 9.04 6.96 7.72
C ALA A 26 10.35 7.45 7.09
N VAL A 27 11.48 7.15 7.71
CA VAL A 27 12.80 7.62 7.21
C VAL A 27 13.19 6.98 5.89
N SER A 28 12.78 5.74 5.64
CA SER A 28 13.11 5.03 4.40
C SER A 28 12.13 5.26 3.24
N GLY A 29 11.04 6.01 3.47
CA GLY A 29 9.95 6.20 2.49
C GLY A 29 9.28 4.88 2.09
N PHE A 30 9.12 3.96 3.05
CA PHE A 30 8.49 2.66 2.77
C PHE A 30 6.98 2.79 2.58
N ASP A 31 6.35 3.71 3.31
CA ASP A 31 4.95 4.10 3.16
C ASP A 31 4.61 4.54 1.73
N GLU A 32 5.44 5.39 1.11
CA GLU A 32 5.26 5.81 -0.28
C GLU A 32 5.32 4.63 -1.26
N ARG A 33 6.27 3.70 -1.05
CA ARG A 33 6.39 2.49 -1.87
C ARG A 33 5.22 1.53 -1.66
N ALA A 34 4.71 1.41 -0.44
CA ALA A 34 3.56 0.59 -0.13
C ALA A 34 2.29 1.13 -0.80
N ALA A 35 2.07 2.44 -0.76
CA ALA A 35 0.96 3.10 -1.46
C ALA A 35 1.04 2.89 -2.98
N ALA A 36 2.22 3.09 -3.58
CA ALA A 36 2.43 2.84 -5.01
C ALA A 36 2.25 1.36 -5.40
N ALA A 37 2.58 0.42 -4.51
CA ALA A 37 2.35 -1.00 -4.74
C ALA A 37 0.85 -1.35 -4.66
N ALA A 38 0.12 -0.80 -3.69
CA ALA A 38 -1.32 -0.97 -3.58
C ALA A 38 -2.06 -0.44 -4.82
N ASP A 39 -1.66 0.73 -5.32
CA ASP A 39 -2.22 1.33 -6.55
C ASP A 39 -2.00 0.44 -7.79
N ARG A 40 -0.81 -0.16 -7.93
CA ARG A 40 -0.52 -1.09 -9.04
C ARG A 40 -1.28 -2.42 -8.90
N ASN A 41 -1.33 -3.00 -7.70
CA ASN A 41 -2.12 -4.20 -7.43
C ASN A 41 -3.61 -3.94 -7.55
N ALA A 42 -4.02 -2.68 -7.43
CA ALA A 42 -5.32 -2.26 -7.86
C ALA A 42 -5.46 -2.65 -9.33
N ASP A 43 -4.75 -1.99 -10.22
CA ASP A 43 -5.00 -2.11 -11.67
C ASP A 43 -4.85 -3.52 -12.25
N ASP A 44 -4.02 -4.39 -11.67
CA ASP A 44 -3.77 -5.77 -12.14
C ASP A 44 -4.89 -6.77 -11.80
N ALA A 45 -5.89 -6.40 -10.98
CA ALA A 45 -6.97 -7.30 -10.56
C ALA A 45 -8.12 -7.46 -11.58
N TYR A 46 -8.00 -6.90 -12.80
CA TYR A 46 -9.02 -6.96 -13.85
C TYR A 46 -8.67 -7.86 -15.05
N ASP A 47 -7.56 -8.61 -15.03
CA ASP A 47 -7.13 -9.45 -16.17
C ASP A 47 -7.09 -10.95 -15.85
N ASP A 48 -7.81 -11.40 -14.81
CA ASP A 48 -8.01 -12.83 -14.49
C ASP A 48 -9.51 -13.21 -14.46
N GLU A 49 -10.34 -12.46 -15.19
CA GLU A 49 -11.70 -12.86 -15.55
C GLU A 49 -11.69 -13.23 -17.05
N ASP A 50 -11.51 -14.53 -17.33
CA ASP A 50 -11.65 -15.16 -18.65
C ASP A 50 -12.97 -14.69 -19.33
N PRO A 51 -12.97 -14.34 -20.64
CA PRO A 51 -14.10 -13.72 -21.38
C PRO A 51 -15.45 -14.45 -21.38
#